data_AF-A0A2N1QY65-F1
#
_entry.id   AF-A0A2N1QY65-F1
#
_cell.length_a   1.000
_cell.length_b   1.000
_cell.length_c   1.000
_cell.angle_alpha   90.00
_cell.angle_beta   90.00
_cell.angle_gamma   90.00
#
_symmetry.space_group_name_H-M   'P 1'
#
loop_
_entity.id
_entity.type
_entity.pdbx_description
1 polymer ?
#
loop_
_entity_poly.entity_id
_entity_poly.type
_entity_poly.pdbx_seq_one_letter_code
_entity_poly.pdbx_strand_id
1 'polypeptide(L)'
;MQASGGGAAGPPALPRHPLDHIASFRKNRRTTRKKGFTPFHARSYYLKLLSYTPLRAKGAVFLALIAGLAFAACTPSPSVNLQLDSEILALAANADKLPMSIDEKGGDDTIAAYYKNEGTKKSVVDFFTSLTKSRTIAVAILDNAVKHKVPASLAFAIAYEESRFDPTAKSLNATSVDRGLFQLNSSSFPDLTESEIFDPARNASEGIGYFRQVLDLSGNEVSALAMYNAGRTRVSQRGAPVITLGYISRILNYERNITSLFTAKVIARTSMLGKIRMGLAQEKGQSIQ
;
A
#
# COMPACT_ATOMS: atom_id res chain seq x y z
N MET A 1 -51.42 23.98 -21.27
CA MET A 1 -50.06 24.30 -21.73
C MET A 1 -49.35 25.08 -20.63
N GLN A 2 -48.34 24.49 -19.99
CA GLN A 2 -47.00 25.07 -19.77
C GLN A 2 -46.27 24.20 -18.72
N ALA A 3 -45.27 23.48 -19.22
CA ALA A 3 -44.27 22.78 -18.43
C ALA A 3 -43.11 23.76 -18.18
N SER A 4 -42.72 23.95 -16.93
CA SER A 4 -41.48 24.64 -16.56
C SER A 4 -40.51 23.63 -15.95
N GLY A 5 -39.45 23.32 -16.69
CA GLY A 5 -38.37 22.43 -16.27
C GLY A 5 -37.53 23.08 -15.17
N GLY A 6 -37.42 22.41 -14.02
CA GLY A 6 -36.45 22.71 -12.99
C GLY A 6 -35.19 21.88 -13.23
N GLY A 7 -34.11 22.53 -13.66
CA GLY A 7 -32.79 21.92 -13.77
C GLY A 7 -32.27 21.51 -12.39
N ALA A 8 -31.86 20.25 -12.24
CA ALA A 8 -31.21 19.75 -11.05
C ALA A 8 -29.85 20.45 -10.88
N ALA A 9 -29.72 21.23 -9.81
CA ALA A 9 -28.43 21.72 -9.35
C ALA A 9 -27.56 20.52 -8.94
N GLY A 10 -26.39 20.39 -9.57
CA GLY A 10 -25.39 19.39 -9.17
C GLY A 10 -24.93 19.60 -7.72
N PRO A 11 -24.38 18.55 -7.08
CA PRO A 11 -23.94 18.64 -5.69
C PRO A 11 -22.89 19.74 -5.50
N PRO A 12 -22.88 20.43 -4.34
CA PRO A 12 -21.94 21.50 -4.07
C PRO A 12 -20.50 20.99 -4.11
N ALA A 13 -19.60 21.77 -4.71
CA ALA A 13 -18.17 21.49 -4.70
C ALA A 13 -17.64 21.44 -3.26
N LEU A 14 -17.02 20.32 -2.89
CA LEU A 14 -16.41 20.12 -1.58
C LEU A 14 -15.22 21.07 -1.37
N PRO A 15 -14.95 21.50 -0.12
CA PRO A 15 -13.86 22.41 0.20
C PRO A 15 -12.49 21.81 -0.16
N ARG A 16 -11.59 22.67 -0.63
CA ARG A 16 -10.22 22.30 -1.02
C ARG A 16 -9.44 21.79 0.19
N HIS A 17 -8.78 20.64 0.03
CA HIS A 17 -7.95 20.03 1.07
C HIS A 17 -6.62 20.80 1.21
N PRO A 18 -6.04 20.92 2.42
CA PRO A 18 -4.75 21.58 2.67
C PRO A 18 -3.55 21.12 1.81
N LEU A 19 -3.69 20.03 1.06
CA LEU A 19 -2.64 19.46 0.22
C LEU A 19 -2.52 20.16 -1.15
N ASP A 20 -3.38 21.12 -1.47
CA ASP A 20 -3.32 21.89 -2.72
C ASP A 20 -2.18 22.94 -2.72
N HIS A 21 -1.52 23.20 -1.58
CA HIS A 21 -0.57 24.31 -1.44
C HIS A 21 0.93 23.95 -1.47
N ILE A 22 1.32 22.67 -1.59
CA ILE A 22 2.75 22.30 -1.64
C ILE A 22 3.28 22.37 -3.08
N ALA A 23 3.13 23.55 -3.70
CA ALA A 23 3.74 23.90 -4.97
C ALA A 23 3.98 25.42 -5.06
N SER A 24 4.84 25.98 -4.19
CA SER A 24 5.62 27.18 -4.53
C SER A 24 6.58 27.56 -3.40
N PHE A 25 7.74 26.91 -3.30
CA PHE A 25 8.86 27.53 -2.56
C PHE A 25 10.22 27.05 -3.04
N ARG A 26 10.67 27.58 -4.20
CA ARG A 26 12.11 27.75 -4.48
C ARG A 26 12.35 28.69 -5.65
N LYS A 27 12.71 29.95 -5.37
CA LYS A 27 13.73 30.69 -6.13
C LYS A 27 14.14 31.95 -5.36
N ASN A 28 15.25 31.86 -4.64
CA ASN A 28 16.10 33.01 -4.33
C ASN A 28 17.51 32.68 -4.82
N ARG A 29 17.85 33.18 -6.01
CA ARG A 29 19.24 33.46 -6.40
C ARG A 29 19.26 34.89 -6.93
N ARG A 30 19.86 35.78 -6.15
CA ARG A 30 20.30 37.10 -6.58
C ARG A 30 21.57 36.92 -7.42
N THR A 31 21.58 37.40 -8.66
CA THR A 31 22.78 37.92 -9.32
C THR A 31 22.38 38.99 -10.33
N THR A 32 22.63 40.24 -9.93
CA THR A 32 23.08 41.40 -10.71
C THR A 32 22.82 41.49 -12.22
N ARG A 33 22.12 42.58 -12.56
CA ARG A 33 21.83 43.19 -13.87
C ARG A 33 23.08 43.83 -14.49
N LYS A 34 23.31 43.67 -15.80
CA LYS A 34 23.82 44.71 -16.72
C LYS A 34 23.64 44.31 -18.21
N LYS A 35 22.92 45.19 -18.93
CA LYS A 35 23.02 45.68 -20.34
C LYS A 35 23.60 44.69 -21.38
N GLY A 36 22.99 44.35 -22.52
CA GLY A 36 22.12 45.08 -23.45
C GLY A 36 22.82 45.14 -24.82
N PHE A 37 22.29 44.49 -25.88
CA PHE A 37 22.44 44.84 -27.31
C PHE A 37 21.71 43.80 -28.19
N THR A 38 21.06 44.24 -29.27
CA THR A 38 20.43 43.44 -30.33
C THR A 38 21.27 43.52 -31.64
N PRO A 39 20.81 43.01 -32.80
CA PRO A 39 21.24 41.75 -33.44
C PRO A 39 22.06 41.97 -34.73
N PHE A 40 22.77 40.96 -35.29
CA PHE A 40 23.14 40.98 -36.72
C PHE A 40 23.58 39.60 -37.29
N HIS A 41 22.90 39.22 -38.38
CA HIS A 41 23.27 38.49 -39.60
C HIS A 41 24.16 37.23 -39.64
N ALA A 42 23.66 36.30 -40.47
CA ALA A 42 24.27 35.08 -40.99
C ALA A 42 25.46 35.31 -41.94
N ARG A 43 26.41 34.36 -41.98
CA ARG A 43 26.94 33.80 -43.24
C ARG A 43 27.72 32.49 -43.02
N SER A 44 27.49 31.58 -43.96
CA SER A 44 28.10 30.28 -44.20
C SER A 44 29.48 30.40 -44.86
N TYR A 45 30.43 29.51 -44.54
CA TYR A 45 31.50 29.06 -45.45
C TYR A 45 31.91 27.60 -45.18
N TYR A 46 32.16 26.89 -46.28
CA TYR A 46 32.35 25.45 -46.47
C TYR A 46 33.80 24.94 -46.23
N LEU A 47 33.91 23.63 -45.95
CA LEU A 47 34.94 22.64 -46.33
C LEU A 47 36.43 22.85 -45.99
N LYS A 48 37.00 21.90 -45.23
CA LYS A 48 38.18 21.13 -45.68
C LYS A 48 38.32 19.77 -44.97
N LEU A 49 38.34 18.72 -45.78
CA LEU A 49 38.62 17.31 -45.48
C LEU A 49 40.14 17.04 -45.62
N LEU A 50 40.56 15.86 -45.13
CA LEU A 50 41.88 15.18 -45.22
C LEU A 50 42.79 15.47 -44.00
N SER A 51 43.38 14.49 -43.30
CA SER A 51 43.80 13.13 -43.69
C SER A 51 44.13 12.26 -42.47
N TYR A 52 43.76 10.98 -42.54
CA TYR A 52 44.24 9.86 -41.72
C TYR A 52 45.67 9.46 -42.08
N THR A 53 46.49 9.06 -41.09
CA THR A 53 47.38 7.88 -41.18
C THR A 53 47.85 7.39 -39.78
N PRO A 54 47.98 6.07 -39.55
CA PRO A 54 48.36 5.46 -38.26
C PRO A 54 49.78 4.81 -38.27
N LEU A 55 50.44 4.67 -37.10
CA LEU A 55 51.58 3.75 -36.90
C LEU A 55 51.43 3.04 -35.53
N ARG A 56 51.23 1.71 -35.43
CA ARG A 56 52.11 0.55 -35.71
C ARG A 56 53.05 0.24 -34.52
N ALA A 57 52.62 -0.56 -33.53
CA ALA A 57 52.72 -2.03 -33.43
C ALA A 57 54.14 -2.61 -33.24
N LYS A 58 54.42 -3.08 -32.02
CA LYS A 58 55.25 -4.25 -31.61
C LYS A 58 54.69 -4.63 -30.22
N GLY A 59 54.20 -5.82 -29.88
CA GLY A 59 54.35 -7.17 -30.40
C GLY A 59 54.70 -8.06 -29.20
N ALA A 60 53.76 -8.86 -28.69
CA ALA A 60 53.98 -10.20 -28.10
C ALA A 60 52.72 -10.69 -27.38
N VAL A 61 52.29 -11.87 -27.81
CA VAL A 61 51.20 -12.71 -27.32
C VAL A 61 51.64 -13.45 -26.05
N PHE A 62 50.79 -13.56 -25.02
CA PHE A 62 50.79 -14.75 -24.14
C PHE A 62 49.41 -15.01 -23.51
N LEU A 63 48.90 -16.20 -23.85
CA LEU A 63 47.87 -17.07 -23.26
C LEU A 63 47.09 -16.67 -21.99
N ALA A 64 45.77 -16.77 -22.14
CA ALA A 64 44.78 -17.46 -21.29
C ALA A 64 45.02 -17.59 -19.78
N LEU A 65 44.10 -17.01 -19.00
CA LEU A 65 43.53 -17.66 -17.81
C LEU A 65 42.07 -17.21 -17.63
N ILE A 66 41.16 -18.09 -18.02
CA ILE A 66 39.78 -18.13 -17.51
C ILE A 66 39.89 -18.73 -16.11
N ALA A 67 39.60 -17.94 -15.08
CA ALA A 67 39.26 -18.43 -13.75
C ALA A 67 38.20 -17.51 -13.17
N GLY A 68 37.08 -18.12 -12.79
CA GLY A 68 35.79 -17.45 -12.69
C GLY A 68 35.63 -16.51 -11.49
N LEU A 69 34.62 -15.66 -11.64
CA LEU A 69 33.86 -15.13 -10.53
C LEU A 69 32.41 -14.91 -10.98
N ALA A 70 31.74 -16.02 -11.30
CA ALA A 70 30.30 -16.10 -11.16
C ALA A 70 30.04 -16.44 -9.69
N PHE A 71 29.90 -15.41 -8.85
CA PHE A 71 29.11 -15.56 -7.63
C PHE A 71 28.04 -14.49 -7.63
N ALA A 72 26.83 -14.98 -7.82
CA ALA A 72 25.59 -14.25 -7.72
C ALA A 72 25.56 -13.43 -6.41
N ALA A 73 25.55 -12.11 -6.52
CA ALA A 73 24.88 -11.29 -5.53
C ALA A 73 23.38 -11.37 -5.83
N CYS A 74 22.81 -12.53 -5.50
CA CYS A 74 21.38 -12.67 -5.25
C CYS A 74 21.06 -11.60 -4.20
N THR A 75 20.35 -10.55 -4.61
CA THR A 75 19.82 -9.55 -3.69
C THR A 75 19.02 -10.29 -2.61
N PRO A 76 19.16 -9.93 -1.32
CA PRO A 76 18.42 -10.62 -0.28
C PRO A 76 16.93 -10.63 -0.61
N SER A 77 16.37 -11.83 -0.64
CA SER A 77 14.95 -12.11 -0.78
C SER A 77 14.13 -11.17 0.12
N PRO A 78 12.89 -10.80 -0.27
CA PRO A 78 12.01 -10.09 0.65
C PRO A 78 11.96 -10.86 1.96
N SER A 79 12.12 -10.16 3.08
CA SER A 79 12.13 -10.75 4.43
C SER A 79 10.87 -11.60 4.61
N VAL A 80 11.04 -12.91 4.46
CA VAL A 80 10.03 -13.95 4.63
C VAL A 80 9.61 -13.91 6.08
N ASN A 81 8.31 -13.74 6.35
CA ASN A 81 7.82 -13.87 7.72
C ASN A 81 7.71 -15.37 8.00
N LEU A 82 8.85 -15.97 8.35
CA LEU A 82 9.02 -17.41 8.53
C LEU A 82 7.98 -18.05 9.46
N GLN A 83 7.45 -17.28 10.42
CA GLN A 83 6.44 -17.75 11.35
C GLN A 83 5.03 -17.77 10.74
N LEU A 84 4.71 -16.81 9.88
CA LEU A 84 3.45 -16.76 9.16
C LEU A 84 3.41 -17.79 8.03
N ASP A 85 4.53 -17.95 7.32
CA ASP A 85 4.65 -18.86 6.20
C ASP A 85 4.70 -20.33 6.66
N SER A 86 5.28 -20.62 7.83
CA SER A 86 5.24 -21.97 8.43
C SER A 86 3.84 -22.36 8.90
N GLU A 87 3.04 -21.42 9.44
CA GLU A 87 1.64 -21.68 9.76
C GLU A 87 0.81 -21.95 8.50
N ILE A 88 1.00 -21.17 7.44
CA ILE A 88 0.33 -21.39 6.14
C ILE A 88 0.75 -22.74 5.55
N LEU A 89 2.03 -23.09 5.59
CA LEU A 89 2.55 -24.35 5.04
C LEU A 89 2.07 -25.57 5.85
N ALA A 90 2.03 -25.46 7.18
CA ALA A 90 1.47 -26.49 8.05
C ALA A 90 -0.04 -26.69 7.84
N LEU A 91 -0.77 -25.62 7.52
CA LEU A 91 -2.19 -25.68 7.19
C LEU A 91 -2.43 -26.24 5.77
N ALA A 92 -1.57 -25.87 4.81
CA ALA A 92 -1.60 -26.39 3.44
C ALA A 92 -1.32 -27.91 3.39
N ALA A 93 -0.45 -28.41 4.27
CA ALA A 93 -0.20 -29.85 4.42
C ALA A 93 -1.42 -30.65 4.94
N ASN A 94 -2.42 -29.96 5.51
CA ASN A 94 -3.67 -30.56 6.00
C ASN A 94 -4.89 -30.22 5.12
N ALA A 95 -4.65 -29.70 3.90
CA ALA A 95 -5.66 -29.02 3.08
C ALA A 95 -6.50 -29.90 2.15
N ASP A 96 -6.54 -31.22 2.33
CA ASP A 96 -7.27 -32.17 1.47
C ASP A 96 -8.77 -31.87 1.26
N LYS A 97 -9.34 -30.88 1.98
CA LYS A 97 -10.74 -30.44 1.84
C LYS A 97 -10.97 -28.92 1.95
N LEU A 98 -10.04 -28.06 1.54
CA LEU A 98 -10.35 -26.64 1.38
C LEU A 98 -10.85 -26.38 -0.06
N PRO A 99 -12.03 -25.76 -0.27
CA PRO A 99 -12.46 -25.35 -1.61
C PRO A 99 -11.52 -24.25 -2.10
N MET A 100 -10.49 -24.66 -2.83
CA MET A 100 -9.52 -23.79 -3.46
C MET A 100 -10.05 -23.41 -4.85
N SER A 101 -10.96 -22.45 -4.87
CA SER A 101 -11.26 -21.62 -6.02
C SER A 101 -11.79 -20.29 -5.50
N ILE A 102 -10.88 -19.41 -5.06
CA ILE A 102 -11.21 -17.99 -4.97
C ILE A 102 -10.89 -17.44 -6.36
N ASP A 103 -11.89 -17.50 -7.23
CA ASP A 103 -11.87 -16.75 -8.48
C ASP A 103 -11.72 -15.26 -8.18
N GLU A 104 -11.08 -14.60 -9.12
CA GLU A 104 -10.55 -13.25 -9.03
C GLU A 104 -11.56 -12.19 -8.56
N LYS A 105 -11.11 -11.41 -7.56
CA LYS A 105 -11.39 -9.99 -7.36
C LYS A 105 -12.75 -9.49 -7.86
N GLY A 106 -13.79 -9.68 -7.03
CA GLY A 106 -15.10 -9.07 -7.23
C GLY A 106 -15.96 -9.04 -5.98
N GLY A 107 -16.02 -7.89 -5.30
CA GLY A 107 -17.28 -7.39 -4.77
C GLY A 107 -17.49 -7.31 -3.25
N ASP A 108 -16.97 -8.23 -2.43
CA ASP A 108 -17.26 -8.19 -0.99
C ASP A 108 -16.03 -8.51 -0.15
N ASP A 109 -15.72 -7.60 0.77
CA ASP A 109 -14.69 -7.82 1.78
C ASP A 109 -15.22 -8.87 2.77
N THR A 110 -14.89 -10.15 2.51
CA THR A 110 -15.30 -11.29 3.34
C THR A 110 -14.98 -11.06 4.83
N ILE A 111 -13.86 -10.41 5.13
CA ILE A 111 -13.49 -10.09 6.52
C ILE A 111 -14.48 -9.07 7.09
N ALA A 112 -14.79 -8.00 6.36
CA ALA A 112 -15.79 -7.02 6.78
C ALA A 112 -17.19 -7.64 6.96
N ALA A 113 -17.59 -8.57 6.09
CA ALA A 113 -18.87 -9.28 6.23
C ALA A 113 -18.92 -10.11 7.53
N TYR A 114 -17.84 -10.86 7.82
CA TYR A 114 -17.72 -11.62 9.07
C TYR A 114 -17.60 -10.70 10.30
N TYR A 115 -17.00 -9.52 10.16
CA TYR A 115 -16.88 -8.56 11.25
C TYR A 115 -18.22 -7.90 11.60
N LYS A 116 -19.06 -7.63 10.60
CA LYS A 116 -20.41 -7.06 10.77
C LYS A 116 -21.42 -8.07 11.33
N ASN A 117 -21.18 -9.36 11.18
CA ASN A 117 -22.07 -10.41 11.68
C ASN A 117 -21.76 -10.73 13.15
N GLU A 118 -22.74 -10.55 14.03
CA GLU A 118 -22.60 -10.76 15.48
C GLU A 118 -22.14 -12.17 15.87
N GLY A 119 -22.52 -13.20 15.09
CA GLY A 119 -22.12 -14.59 15.33
C GLY A 119 -20.64 -14.87 15.03
N THR A 120 -20.01 -14.07 14.16
CA THR A 120 -18.61 -14.26 13.73
C THR A 120 -17.67 -13.14 14.16
N LYS A 121 -18.21 -11.98 14.57
CA LYS A 121 -17.45 -10.79 14.95
C LYS A 121 -16.37 -11.07 15.99
N LYS A 122 -16.69 -11.87 17.01
CA LYS A 122 -15.71 -12.24 18.04
C LYS A 122 -14.51 -12.98 17.43
N SER A 123 -14.75 -13.94 16.54
CA SER A 123 -13.66 -14.70 15.90
C SER A 123 -12.79 -13.84 14.99
N VAL A 124 -13.37 -12.83 14.33
CA VAL A 124 -12.61 -11.84 13.54
C VAL A 124 -11.73 -11.00 14.47
N VAL A 125 -12.30 -10.45 15.55
CA VAL A 125 -11.54 -9.66 16.53
C VAL A 125 -10.42 -10.49 17.15
N ASP A 126 -10.70 -11.73 17.55
CA ASP A 126 -9.70 -12.63 18.14
C ASP A 126 -8.54 -12.90 17.15
N PHE A 127 -8.85 -13.15 15.87
CA PHE A 127 -7.86 -13.35 14.82
C PHE A 127 -6.94 -12.15 14.66
N PHE A 128 -7.49 -10.95 14.49
CA PHE A 128 -6.68 -9.73 14.31
C PHE A 128 -6.02 -9.26 15.61
N THR A 129 -6.59 -9.56 16.77
CA THR A 129 -5.93 -9.36 18.07
C THR A 129 -4.68 -10.23 18.17
N SER A 130 -4.73 -11.48 17.71
CA SER A 130 -3.55 -12.35 17.65
C SER A 130 -2.48 -11.83 16.69
N LEU A 131 -2.88 -11.23 15.57
CA LEU A 131 -1.97 -10.65 14.57
C LEU A 131 -1.26 -9.40 15.11
N THR A 132 -2.01 -8.48 15.72
CA THR A 132 -1.52 -7.18 16.22
C THR A 132 -0.95 -7.24 17.63
N LYS A 133 -1.22 -8.32 18.36
CA LYS A 133 -0.99 -8.44 19.81
C LYS A 133 -1.73 -7.38 20.65
N SER A 134 -2.74 -6.72 20.09
CA SER A 134 -3.50 -5.68 20.77
C SER A 134 -4.94 -5.61 20.27
N ARG A 135 -5.90 -5.87 21.15
CA ARG A 135 -7.33 -5.78 20.82
C ARG A 135 -7.72 -4.35 20.42
N THR A 136 -7.15 -3.35 21.08
CA THR A 136 -7.42 -1.93 20.79
C THR A 136 -7.00 -1.58 19.36
N ILE A 137 -5.82 -2.02 18.93
CA ILE A 137 -5.32 -1.77 17.57
C ILE A 137 -6.14 -2.55 16.55
N ALA A 138 -6.43 -3.82 16.82
CA ALA A 138 -7.25 -4.65 15.93
C ALA A 138 -8.62 -4.03 15.68
N VAL A 139 -9.32 -3.61 16.74
CA VAL A 139 -10.64 -2.97 16.63
C VAL A 139 -10.55 -1.62 15.92
N ALA A 140 -9.56 -0.78 16.25
CA ALA A 140 -9.34 0.51 15.59
C ALA A 140 -9.18 0.37 14.06
N ILE A 141 -8.42 -0.63 13.60
CA ILE A 141 -8.24 -0.88 12.16
C ILE A 141 -9.53 -1.46 11.55
N LEU A 142 -10.16 -2.45 12.20
CA LEU A 142 -11.40 -3.08 11.68
C LEU A 142 -12.54 -2.09 11.52
N ASP A 143 -12.79 -1.26 12.54
CA ASP A 143 -13.87 -0.27 12.52
C ASP A 143 -13.66 0.75 11.39
N ASN A 144 -12.43 1.24 11.24
CA ASN A 144 -12.11 2.23 10.22
C ASN A 144 -12.03 1.62 8.80
N ALA A 145 -11.57 0.38 8.65
CA ALA A 145 -11.61 -0.34 7.37
C ALA A 145 -13.06 -0.48 6.87
N VAL A 146 -13.99 -0.88 7.75
CA VAL A 146 -15.41 -0.97 7.42
C VAL A 146 -16.00 0.41 7.12
N LYS A 147 -15.75 1.40 7.97
CA LYS A 147 -16.26 2.77 7.81
C LYS A 147 -15.85 3.38 6.47
N HIS A 148 -14.58 3.20 6.08
CA HIS A 148 -14.02 3.78 4.87
C HIS A 148 -14.11 2.88 3.64
N LYS A 149 -14.72 1.68 3.76
CA LYS A 149 -14.85 0.70 2.67
C LYS A 149 -13.48 0.39 2.03
N VAL A 150 -12.49 0.16 2.88
CA VAL A 150 -11.17 -0.34 2.49
C VAL A 150 -11.11 -1.80 2.94
N PRO A 151 -10.65 -2.75 2.10
CA PRO A 151 -10.52 -4.15 2.51
C PRO A 151 -9.74 -4.26 3.81
N ALA A 152 -10.29 -4.96 4.81
CA ALA A 152 -9.65 -5.08 6.11
C ALA A 152 -8.25 -5.68 6.00
N SER A 153 -8.08 -6.73 5.18
CA SER A 153 -6.76 -7.33 4.88
C SER A 153 -5.75 -6.29 4.43
N LEU A 154 -6.13 -5.40 3.52
CA LEU A 154 -5.28 -4.33 3.00
C LEU A 154 -4.97 -3.28 4.06
N ALA A 155 -5.96 -2.86 4.85
CA ALA A 155 -5.76 -1.88 5.93
C ALA A 155 -4.77 -2.40 6.99
N PHE A 156 -4.89 -3.67 7.40
CA PHE A 156 -3.91 -4.31 8.28
C PHE A 156 -2.55 -4.44 7.62
N ALA A 157 -2.50 -4.72 6.32
CA ALA A 157 -1.24 -4.84 5.61
C ALA A 157 -0.47 -3.52 5.52
N ILE A 158 -1.18 -2.42 5.25
CA ILE A 158 -0.63 -1.06 5.29
C ILE A 158 -0.10 -0.74 6.69
N ALA A 159 -0.92 -0.92 7.74
CA ALA A 159 -0.50 -0.62 9.12
C ALA A 159 0.75 -1.42 9.56
N TYR A 160 0.89 -2.65 9.10
CA TYR A 160 2.09 -3.45 9.38
C TYR A 160 3.33 -2.94 8.65
N GLU A 161 3.19 -2.57 7.38
CA GLU A 161 4.31 -2.00 6.62
C GLU A 161 4.74 -0.65 7.18
N GLU A 162 3.78 0.18 7.62
CA GLU A 162 4.05 1.51 8.17
C GLU A 162 4.72 1.45 9.54
N SER A 163 4.16 0.71 10.50
CA SER A 163 4.66 0.75 11.88
C SER A 163 4.83 -0.61 12.55
N ARG A 164 4.58 -1.71 11.84
CA ARG A 164 4.50 -3.07 12.41
C ARG A 164 3.51 -3.13 13.58
N PHE A 165 2.42 -2.38 13.46
CA PHE A 165 1.39 -2.18 14.49
C PHE A 165 1.86 -1.44 15.75
N ASP A 166 2.96 -0.70 15.73
CA ASP A 166 3.35 0.20 16.82
C ASP A 166 2.55 1.50 16.72
N PRO A 167 1.65 1.82 17.67
CA PRO A 167 0.87 3.04 17.65
C PRO A 167 1.69 4.28 18.05
N THR A 168 2.91 4.09 18.57
CA THR A 168 3.81 5.17 19.04
C THR A 168 4.99 5.43 18.09
N ALA A 169 5.06 4.71 16.97
CA ALA A 169 6.17 4.79 16.02
C ALA A 169 6.40 6.24 15.54
N LYS A 170 7.68 6.65 15.49
CA LYS A 170 8.11 7.95 14.95
C LYS A 170 9.28 7.74 13.98
N SER A 171 9.17 8.29 12.78
CA SER A 171 10.24 8.29 11.78
C SER A 171 10.59 9.72 11.38
N LEU A 172 11.86 10.11 11.57
CA LEU A 172 12.34 11.45 11.25
C LEU A 172 12.73 11.55 9.77
N ASN A 173 12.15 12.51 9.07
CA ASN A 173 12.57 12.93 7.74
C ASN A 173 13.33 14.26 7.82
N ALA A 174 13.93 14.68 6.70
CA ALA A 174 14.70 15.92 6.64
C ALA A 174 13.93 17.18 7.08
N THR A 175 12.61 17.21 6.89
CA THR A 175 11.76 18.39 7.18
C THR A 175 10.42 18.05 7.84
N SER A 176 10.15 16.78 8.14
CA SER A 176 8.86 16.30 8.63
C SER A 176 9.04 15.04 9.49
N VAL A 177 7.98 14.60 10.15
CA VAL A 177 7.97 13.37 10.96
C VAL A 177 6.76 12.52 10.59
N ASP A 178 6.98 11.23 10.35
CA ASP A 178 5.90 10.25 10.20
C ASP A 178 5.58 9.64 11.56
N ARG A 179 4.29 9.56 11.91
CA ARG A 179 3.85 9.34 13.30
C ARG A 179 2.68 8.36 13.40
N GLY A 180 2.80 7.47 14.38
CA GLY A 180 1.76 6.55 14.81
C GLY A 180 1.54 5.36 13.88
N LEU A 181 0.41 4.69 14.06
CA LEU A 181 0.06 3.39 13.48
C LEU A 181 0.13 3.34 11.95
N PHE A 182 -0.27 4.42 11.28
CA PHE A 182 -0.29 4.58 9.83
C PHE A 182 0.76 5.57 9.32
N GLN A 183 1.73 5.92 10.19
CA GLN A 183 2.86 6.81 9.88
C GLN A 183 2.42 8.10 9.17
N LEU A 184 1.46 8.81 9.77
CA LEU A 184 0.92 10.05 9.23
C LEU A 184 1.95 11.17 9.30
N ASN A 185 2.32 11.71 8.14
CA ASN A 185 3.33 12.74 8.01
C ASN A 185 2.86 14.07 8.59
N SER A 186 3.71 14.73 9.38
CA SER A 186 3.43 16.02 10.01
C SER A 186 3.12 17.15 9.04
N SER A 187 3.65 17.11 7.81
CA SER A 187 3.36 18.12 6.79
C SER A 187 2.00 17.91 6.12
N SER A 188 1.50 16.67 6.09
CA SER A 188 0.19 16.32 5.54
C SER A 188 -0.93 16.45 6.56
N PHE A 189 -0.61 16.22 7.84
CA PHE A 189 -1.54 16.28 8.97
C PHE A 189 -1.00 17.23 10.06
N PRO A 190 -0.90 18.54 9.77
CA PRO A 190 -0.32 19.52 10.70
C PRO A 190 -1.20 19.76 11.93
N ASP A 191 -2.52 19.56 11.78
CA ASP A 191 -3.50 19.92 12.81
C ASP A 191 -3.73 18.81 13.86
N LEU A 192 -3.15 17.62 13.67
CA LEU A 192 -3.26 16.53 14.64
C LEU A 192 -2.29 16.76 15.80
N THR A 193 -2.85 16.84 17.00
CA THR A 193 -2.09 16.93 18.26
C THR A 193 -1.29 15.65 18.53
N GLU A 194 -0.33 15.72 19.45
CA GLU A 194 0.49 14.55 19.81
C GLU A 194 -0.35 13.43 20.47
N SER A 195 -1.35 13.76 21.27
CA SER A 195 -2.26 12.76 21.84
C SER A 195 -3.11 12.10 20.76
N GLU A 196 -3.56 12.85 19.76
CA GLU A 196 -4.38 12.33 18.66
C GLU A 196 -3.58 11.47 17.69
N ILE A 197 -2.34 11.84 17.39
CA ILE A 197 -1.52 11.11 16.42
C ILE A 197 -1.11 9.73 16.93
N PHE A 198 -1.01 9.55 18.26
CA PHE A 198 -0.66 8.28 18.89
C PHE A 198 -1.87 7.53 19.46
N ASP A 199 -3.08 8.07 19.34
CA ASP A 199 -4.31 7.33 19.57
C ASP A 199 -4.58 6.38 18.38
N PRO A 200 -4.66 5.05 18.58
CA PRO A 200 -4.82 4.11 17.48
C PRO A 200 -6.10 4.34 16.65
N ALA A 201 -7.20 4.74 17.28
CA ALA A 201 -8.48 4.93 16.59
C ALA A 201 -8.47 6.19 15.72
N ARG A 202 -7.92 7.30 16.24
CA ARG A 202 -7.77 8.55 15.52
C ARG A 202 -6.78 8.40 14.37
N ASN A 203 -5.60 7.82 14.63
CA ASN A 203 -4.58 7.61 13.59
C ASN A 203 -5.08 6.66 12.49
N ALA A 204 -5.77 5.56 12.84
CA ALA A 204 -6.37 4.65 11.86
C ALA A 204 -7.49 5.32 11.04
N SER A 205 -8.33 6.14 11.67
CA SER A 205 -9.38 6.87 10.93
C SER A 205 -8.79 7.81 9.89
N GLU A 206 -7.73 8.55 10.23
CA GLU A 206 -7.09 9.49 9.31
C GLU A 206 -6.28 8.75 8.21
N GLY A 207 -5.51 7.72 8.58
CA GLY A 207 -4.72 6.94 7.63
C GLY A 207 -5.56 6.17 6.63
N ILE A 208 -6.55 5.39 7.09
CA ILE A 208 -7.44 4.63 6.22
C ILE A 208 -8.33 5.58 5.41
N GLY A 209 -8.79 6.68 6.03
CA GLY A 209 -9.55 7.71 5.34
C GLY A 209 -8.77 8.37 4.20
N TYR A 210 -7.51 8.72 4.42
CA TYR A 210 -6.65 9.24 3.37
C TYR A 210 -6.35 8.19 2.30
N PHE A 211 -6.10 6.93 2.68
CA PHE A 211 -5.94 5.84 1.72
C PHE A 211 -7.16 5.67 0.81
N ARG A 212 -8.38 5.74 1.36
CA ARG A 212 -9.62 5.72 0.58
C ARG A 212 -9.67 6.85 -0.44
N GLN A 213 -9.29 8.07 -0.06
CA GLN A 213 -9.26 9.21 -0.98
C GLN A 213 -8.30 8.98 -2.15
N VAL A 214 -7.08 8.49 -1.90
CA VAL A 214 -6.13 8.22 -2.98
C VAL A 214 -6.52 7.00 -3.82
N LEU A 215 -7.27 6.05 -3.25
CA LEU A 215 -7.83 4.93 -3.99
C LEU A 215 -8.97 5.36 -4.92
N ASP A 216 -9.84 6.26 -4.48
CA ASP A 216 -10.88 6.86 -5.33
C ASP A 216 -10.26 7.67 -6.48
N LEU A 217 -9.20 8.44 -6.17
CA LEU A 217 -8.51 9.26 -7.15
C LEU A 217 -7.76 8.44 -8.20
N SER A 218 -7.08 7.37 -7.78
CA SER A 218 -6.20 6.60 -8.65
C SER A 218 -6.94 5.53 -9.45
N GLY A 219 -8.13 5.11 -8.98
CA GLY A 219 -8.94 4.04 -9.58
C GLY A 219 -8.34 2.64 -9.44
N ASN A 220 -7.15 2.49 -8.85
CA ASN A 220 -6.53 1.18 -8.62
C ASN A 220 -5.60 1.17 -7.41
N GLU A 221 -5.57 0.02 -6.76
CA GLU A 221 -4.86 -0.24 -5.51
C GLU A 221 -3.35 0.03 -5.56
N VAL A 222 -2.68 -0.40 -6.64
CA VAL A 222 -1.23 -0.19 -6.83
C VAL A 222 -0.90 1.30 -6.87
N SER A 223 -1.67 2.07 -7.63
CA SER A 223 -1.47 3.52 -7.74
C SER A 223 -1.85 4.23 -6.45
N ALA A 224 -2.86 3.74 -5.72
CA ALA A 224 -3.23 4.27 -4.40
C ALA A 224 -2.11 4.08 -3.38
N LEU A 225 -1.54 2.88 -3.30
CA LEU A 225 -0.40 2.57 -2.43
C LEU A 225 0.83 3.40 -2.80
N ALA A 226 1.07 3.62 -4.09
CA ALA A 226 2.12 4.51 -4.55
C ALA A 226 1.90 5.95 -4.07
N MET A 227 0.67 6.48 -4.22
CA MET A 227 0.31 7.83 -3.77
C MET A 227 0.37 7.97 -2.25
N TYR A 228 0.03 6.92 -1.51
CA TYR A 228 0.12 6.89 -0.05
C TYR A 228 1.58 7.03 0.41
N ASN A 229 2.48 6.19 -0.13
CA ASN A 229 3.89 6.17 0.24
C ASN A 229 4.71 7.35 -0.29
N ALA A 230 4.59 7.64 -1.59
CA ALA A 230 5.46 8.62 -2.26
C ALA A 230 4.84 10.03 -2.35
N GLY A 231 3.60 10.17 -1.88
CA GLY A 231 2.82 11.39 -1.93
C GLY A 231 2.05 11.56 -3.25
N ARG A 232 0.76 11.86 -3.13
CA ARG A 232 -0.18 12.07 -4.24
C ARG A 232 0.39 13.01 -5.31
N THR A 233 0.80 14.21 -4.94
CA THR A 233 1.29 15.23 -5.90
C THR A 233 2.50 14.76 -6.68
N ARG A 234 3.44 14.07 -6.03
CA ARG A 234 4.63 13.52 -6.68
C ARG A 234 4.25 12.46 -7.69
N VAL A 235 3.43 11.50 -7.30
CA VAL A 235 3.03 10.38 -8.17
C VAL A 235 2.22 10.88 -9.36
N SER A 236 1.25 11.77 -9.14
CA SER A 236 0.45 12.35 -10.23
C SER A 236 1.28 13.14 -11.24
N GLN A 237 2.35 13.83 -10.82
CA GLN A 237 3.14 14.69 -11.71
C GLN A 237 4.35 13.99 -12.32
N ARG A 238 4.96 13.03 -11.60
CA ARG A 238 6.29 12.48 -11.94
C ARG A 238 6.35 10.96 -11.89
N GLY A 239 5.26 10.29 -11.49
CA GLY A 239 5.24 8.86 -11.23
C GLY A 239 5.86 8.47 -9.88
N ALA A 240 5.69 7.20 -9.53
CA ALA A 240 6.25 6.62 -8.30
C ALA A 240 7.76 6.38 -8.45
N PRO A 241 8.59 6.70 -7.44
CA PRO A 241 9.98 6.29 -7.46
C PRO A 241 10.10 4.76 -7.39
N VAL A 242 11.14 4.19 -8.01
CA VAL A 242 11.35 2.73 -8.09
C VAL A 242 11.33 2.07 -6.70
N ILE A 243 11.85 2.73 -5.68
CA ILE A 243 11.87 2.22 -4.30
C ILE A 243 10.46 1.95 -3.75
N THR A 244 9.44 2.67 -4.23
CA THR A 244 8.03 2.47 -3.84
C THR A 244 7.47 1.13 -4.32
N LEU A 245 8.04 0.53 -5.38
CA LEU A 245 7.61 -0.79 -5.85
C LEU A 245 7.85 -1.88 -4.80
N GLY A 246 8.95 -1.79 -4.05
CA GLY A 246 9.26 -2.71 -2.95
C GLY A 246 8.25 -2.59 -1.80
N TYR A 247 7.85 -1.35 -1.46
CA TYR A 247 6.80 -1.08 -0.47
C TYR A 247 5.46 -1.71 -0.88
N ILE A 248 5.03 -1.47 -2.13
CA ILE A 248 3.77 -2.02 -2.67
C ILE A 248 3.81 -3.55 -2.63
N SER A 249 4.91 -4.16 -3.07
CA SER A 249 5.03 -5.62 -3.10
C SER A 249 4.91 -6.25 -1.71
N ARG A 250 5.52 -5.63 -0.67
CA ARG A 250 5.40 -6.13 0.71
C ARG A 250 3.97 -6.08 1.23
N ILE A 251 3.25 -4.98 0.98
CA ILE A 251 1.85 -4.85 1.37
C ILE A 251 0.97 -5.89 0.70
N LEU A 252 1.05 -6.03 -0.63
CA LEU A 252 0.21 -6.99 -1.37
C LEU A 252 0.53 -8.44 -0.99
N ASN A 253 1.79 -8.76 -0.69
CA ASN A 253 2.16 -10.08 -0.20
C ASN A 253 1.56 -10.34 1.20
N TYR A 254 1.70 -9.37 2.10
CA TYR A 254 1.20 -9.51 3.46
C TYR A 254 -0.34 -9.54 3.52
N GLU A 255 -1.01 -8.76 2.68
CA GLU A 255 -2.47 -8.81 2.49
C GLU A 255 -2.95 -10.21 2.07
N ARG A 256 -2.30 -10.82 1.06
CA ARG A 256 -2.61 -12.18 0.62
C ARG A 256 -2.43 -13.19 1.75
N ASN A 257 -1.36 -13.07 2.53
CA ASN A 257 -1.11 -13.94 3.68
C ASN A 257 -2.20 -13.80 4.75
N ILE A 258 -2.62 -12.57 5.07
CA ILE A 258 -3.73 -12.31 5.99
C ILE A 258 -5.01 -12.99 5.50
N THR A 259 -5.33 -12.85 4.21
CA THR A 259 -6.54 -13.43 3.61
C THR A 259 -6.54 -14.97 3.68
N SER A 260 -5.41 -15.59 3.34
CA SER A 260 -5.22 -17.05 3.42
C SER A 260 -5.38 -17.56 4.87
N LEU A 261 -4.73 -16.90 5.82
CA LEU A 261 -4.82 -17.28 7.24
C LEU A 261 -6.21 -17.07 7.81
N PHE A 262 -6.88 -15.98 7.44
CA PHE A 262 -8.25 -15.72 7.87
C PHE A 262 -9.20 -16.82 7.36
N THR A 263 -9.06 -17.18 6.08
CA THR A 263 -9.84 -18.25 5.47
C THR A 263 -9.62 -19.58 6.20
N ALA A 264 -8.36 -19.94 6.43
CA ALA A 264 -8.02 -21.19 7.11
C ALA A 264 -8.48 -21.23 8.58
N LYS A 265 -8.31 -20.15 9.34
CA LYS A 265 -8.56 -20.15 10.79
C LYS A 265 -9.98 -19.78 11.19
N VAL A 266 -10.62 -18.87 10.46
CA VAL A 266 -11.94 -18.31 10.82
C VAL A 266 -13.04 -18.94 9.97
N ILE A 267 -12.90 -18.94 8.65
CA ILE A 267 -13.94 -19.43 7.74
C ILE A 267 -14.09 -20.94 7.87
N ALA A 268 -13.00 -21.70 7.77
CA ALA A 268 -13.05 -23.15 7.87
C ALA A 268 -13.59 -23.62 9.22
N ARG A 269 -13.17 -22.99 10.33
CA ARG A 269 -13.67 -23.29 11.68
C ARG A 269 -15.15 -22.99 11.81
N THR A 270 -15.61 -21.84 11.33
CA THR A 270 -17.03 -21.46 11.37
C THR A 270 -17.88 -22.46 10.57
N SER A 271 -17.40 -22.87 9.39
CA SER A 271 -18.06 -23.88 8.55
C SER A 271 -18.14 -25.25 9.21
N MET A 272 -17.05 -25.74 9.82
CA MET A 272 -17.05 -27.01 10.56
C MET A 272 -18.01 -26.98 11.74
N LEU A 273 -18.01 -25.92 12.54
CA LEU A 273 -18.93 -25.77 13.67
C LEU A 273 -20.39 -25.72 13.22
N GLY A 274 -20.68 -25.08 12.08
CA GLY A 274 -22.00 -25.09 11.47
C GLY A 274 -22.46 -26.50 11.08
N LYS A 275 -21.59 -27.28 10.42
CA LYS A 275 -21.89 -28.67 10.03
C LYS A 275 -22.18 -29.56 11.24
N ILE A 276 -21.37 -29.45 12.30
CA ILE A 276 -21.57 -30.22 13.55
C ILE A 276 -22.93 -29.88 14.17
N ARG A 277 -23.26 -28.58 14.25
CA ARG A 277 -24.57 -28.14 14.80
C ARG A 277 -25.74 -28.67 13.98
N MET A 278 -25.64 -28.66 12.66
CA MET A 278 -26.69 -29.21 11.77
C MET A 278 -26.84 -30.73 11.93
N GLY A 279 -25.73 -31.48 11.99
CA GLY A 279 -25.78 -32.92 12.22
C GLY A 279 -26.43 -33.29 13.55
N LEU A 280 -26.05 -32.61 14.64
CA LEU A 280 -26.64 -32.82 15.97
C LEU A 280 -28.14 -32.45 16.01
N ALA A 281 -28.58 -31.46 15.22
CA ALA A 281 -29.98 -31.09 15.12
C ALA A 281 -30.80 -32.15 14.36
N GLN A 282 -30.23 -32.78 13.33
CA GLN A 282 -30.89 -33.84 12.56
C GLN A 282 -31.03 -35.14 13.37
N GLU A 283 -30.04 -35.52 14.17
CA GLU A 283 -30.13 -36.71 15.06
C GLU A 283 -31.18 -36.55 16.16
N LYS A 284 -31.36 -35.34 16.71
CA LYS A 284 -32.42 -35.05 17.69
C LYS A 284 -33.82 -35.02 17.08
N GLY A 285 -33.96 -34.71 15.80
CA GLY A 285 -35.25 -34.73 15.10
C GLY A 285 -35.75 -36.14 14.77
N GLN A 286 -34.85 -37.12 14.65
CA GLN A 286 -35.19 -38.52 14.32
C GLN A 286 -35.50 -39.40 15.54
N SER A 287 -35.18 -38.95 16.75
CA SER A 287 -35.40 -39.70 18.01
C SER A 287 -36.77 -39.43 18.66
N ILE A 288 -37.66 -38.70 18.00
CA ILE A 288 -39.02 -38.36 18.48
C ILE A 288 -40.12 -39.02 17.59
N GLN A 289 -39.77 -39.99 16.73
CA GLN A 289 -40.74 -40.80 15.98
C GLN A 289 -40.85 -42.23 16.51
#